data_AF-A0AAD3AQG8-F1
#
_entry.id   AF-A0AAD3AQG8-F1
#
_cell.length_a   1.000
_cell.length_b   1.000
_cell.length_c   1.000
_cell.angle_alpha   90.00
_cell.angle_beta   90.00
_cell.angle_gamma   90.00
#
_symmetry.space_group_name_H-M   'P 1'
#
loop_
_entity.id
_entity.type
_entity.pdbx_description
1 polymer ?
#
loop_
_entity_poly.entity_id
_entity_poly.type
_entity_poly.pdbx_seq_one_letter_code
_entity_poly.pdbx_strand_id
1 'polypeptide(L)' 'MEPMRQTASINNIRTAIRQLSVRAQLARKEGRHGDAAELENRIQGFREELSHRP' A
#
# COMPACT_ATOMS: atom_id res chain seq x y z
N MET A 1 2.62 7.90 -28.01
CA MET A 1 1.68 8.18 -26.90
C MET A 1 1.47 6.89 -26.13
N GLU A 2 2.13 6.70 -24.99
CA GLU A 2 1.90 5.53 -24.12
C GLU A 2 1.80 5.95 -22.63
N PRO A 3 0.68 6.55 -22.18
CA PRO A 3 0.44 6.80 -20.76
C PRO A 3 -0.25 5.63 -20.04
N MET A 4 -0.68 4.57 -20.74
CA MET A 4 -1.58 3.57 -20.15
C MET A 4 -0.90 2.57 -19.18
N ARG A 5 0.36 2.18 -19.43
CA ARG A 5 1.07 1.19 -18.59
C ARG A 5 1.50 1.75 -17.22
N GLN A 6 1.88 3.03 -17.16
CA GLN A 6 2.28 3.68 -15.90
C GLN A 6 1.07 3.86 -14.97
N THR A 7 -0.06 4.33 -15.51
CA THR A 7 -1.29 4.53 -14.76
C THR A 7 -1.89 3.22 -14.22
N ALA A 8 -1.78 2.14 -15.00
CA ALA A 8 -2.20 0.81 -14.54
C ALA A 8 -1.37 0.34 -13.33
N SER A 9 -0.05 0.59 -13.32
CA SER A 9 0.81 0.25 -12.18
C SER A 9 0.48 1.08 -10.94
N ILE A 10 0.27 2.39 -11.08
CA ILE A 10 -0.11 3.27 -9.97
C ILE A 10 -1.45 2.86 -9.34
N ASN A 11 -2.45 2.56 -10.17
CA ASN A 11 -3.75 2.08 -9.66
C ASN A 11 -3.63 0.72 -8.95
N ASN A 12 -2.76 -0.17 -9.45
CA ASN A 12 -2.50 -1.45 -8.83
C ASN A 12 -1.80 -1.28 -7.46
N ILE A 13 -0.80 -0.40 -7.37
CA ILE A 13 -0.11 -0.07 -6.12
C ILE A 13 -1.09 0.55 -5.11
N ARG A 14 -1.95 1.50 -5.54
CA ARG A 14 -2.99 2.09 -4.68
C ARG A 14 -3.98 1.04 -4.17
N THR A 15 -4.34 0.07 -5.02
CA THR A 15 -5.21 -1.04 -4.64
C THR A 15 -4.53 -1.94 -3.62
N ALA A 16 -3.25 -2.28 -3.83
CA ALA A 16 -2.45 -3.06 -2.90
C ALA A 16 -2.32 -2.36 -1.54
N ILE A 17 -2.03 -1.05 -1.52
CA ILE A 17 -1.99 -0.23 -0.30
C ILE A 17 -3.32 -0.32 0.46
N ARG A 18 -4.45 -0.18 -0.25
CA ARG A 18 -5.78 -0.25 0.38
C ARG A 18 -6.04 -1.62 1.01
N GLN A 19 -5.69 -2.70 0.31
CA GLN A 19 -5.85 -4.06 0.83
C GLN A 19 -4.95 -4.33 2.04
N LEU A 20 -3.70 -3.89 2.00
CA LEU A 20 -2.77 -3.99 3.13
C LEU A 20 -3.25 -3.17 4.32
N SER A 21 -3.80 -1.98 4.09
CA SER A 21 -4.31 -1.10 5.15
C SER A 21 -5.51 -1.72 5.88
N VAL A 22 -6.41 -2.39 5.15
CA VAL A 22 -7.52 -3.15 5.75
C VAL A 22 -7.00 -4.29 6.61
N ARG A 23 -5.98 -5.03 6.15
CA ARG A 23 -5.34 -6.10 6.94
C ARG A 23 -4.64 -5.55 8.18
N ALA A 24 -3.95 -4.42 8.08
CA ALA A 24 -3.29 -3.77 9.20
C ALA A 24 -4.29 -3.32 10.27
N GLN A 25 -5.40 -2.72 9.85
CA GLN A 25 -6.49 -2.33 10.76
C GLN A 25 -7.12 -3.55 11.44
N LEU A 26 -7.33 -4.63 10.70
CA LEU A 26 -7.82 -5.90 11.26
C LEU A 26 -6.84 -6.45 12.31
N ALA A 27 -5.56 -6.52 11.97
CA ALA A 27 -4.50 -6.97 12.88
C ALA A 27 -4.44 -6.11 14.16
N ARG A 28 -4.57 -4.79 14.05
CA ARG A 28 -4.68 -3.90 15.22
C ARG A 28 -5.92 -4.20 16.06
N LYS A 29 -7.06 -4.48 15.42
CA LYS A 29 -8.30 -4.84 16.12
C LYS A 29 -8.20 -6.17 16.84
N GLU A 30 -7.44 -7.12 16.29
CA GLU A 30 -7.15 -8.42 16.91
C GLU A 30 -6.01 -8.36 17.95
N GLY A 31 -5.44 -7.18 18.23
CA GLY A 31 -4.32 -7.01 19.16
C GLY A 31 -2.95 -7.44 18.60
N ARG A 32 -2.89 -7.80 17.31
CA ARG A 32 -1.66 -8.17 16.59
C ARG A 32 -0.94 -6.93 16.08
N HIS A 33 -0.47 -6.10 17.01
CA HIS A 33 0.21 -4.85 16.68
C HIS A 33 1.51 -5.05 15.88
N GLY A 34 2.19 -6.19 16.04
CA GLY A 34 3.39 -6.54 15.25
C GLY A 34 3.09 -6.71 13.76
N ASP A 35 2.07 -7.51 13.43
CA ASP A 35 1.57 -7.68 12.05
C ASP A 35 1.14 -6.35 11.45
N ALA A 36 0.40 -5.55 12.22
CA ALA A 36 -0.05 -4.23 11.76
C ALA A 36 1.13 -3.31 11.46
N ALA A 37 2.15 -3.26 12.31
CA ALA A 37 3.34 -2.43 12.10
C ALA A 37 4.12 -2.85 10.85
N GLU A 38 4.25 -4.15 10.59
CA GLU A 38 4.91 -4.64 9.37
C GLU A 38 4.11 -4.26 8.11
N LEU A 39 2.79 -4.46 8.14
CA LEU A 39 1.90 -4.10 7.04
C LEU A 39 1.91 -2.59 6.76
N GLU A 40 1.93 -1.77 7.81
CA GLU A 40 2.03 -0.30 7.70
C GLU A 40 3.38 0.15 7.15
N ASN A 41 4.48 -0.46 7.58
CA ASN A 41 5.81 -0.19 7.03
C ASN A 41 5.86 -0.50 5.52
N ARG A 42 5.24 -1.62 5.11
CA ARG A 42 5.15 -2.02 3.70
C ARG A 42 4.31 -1.04 2.87
N ILE A 43 3.18 -0.58 3.43
CA ILE A 43 2.34 0.47 2.82
C ILE A 43 3.15 1.75 2.63
N GLN A 44 3.96 2.13 3.61
CA GLN A 44 4.78 3.33 3.53
C GLN A 44 5.78 3.26 2.38
N GLY A 45 6.48 2.12 2.21
CA GLY A 45 7.36 1.92 1.06
C GLY A 45 6.64 2.04 -0.30
N PHE A 46 5.41 1.51 -0.42
CA PHE A 46 4.61 1.69 -1.63
C PHE A 46 4.18 3.15 -1.87
N ARG A 47 3.91 3.91 -0.79
CA ARG A 47 3.55 5.33 -0.89
C ARG A 47 4.74 6.18 -1.31
N GLU A 48 5.95 5.86 -0.82
CA GLU A 48 7.18 6.52 -1.22
C GLU A 48 7.48 6.27 -2.71
N GLU A 49 7.37 5.02 -3.18
CA GLU A 49 7.49 4.70 -4.62
C GLU A 49 6.46 5.46 -5.48
N LEU A 50 5.23 5.64 -4.99
CA LEU A 50 4.22 6.46 -5.67
C LEU A 50 4.56 7.95 -5.64
N SER A 51 5.17 8.45 -4.58
CA SER A 51 5.54 9.86 -4.45
C SER A 51 6.75 10.22 -5.33
N HIS A 52 7.63 9.24 -5.59
CA HIS A 52 8.79 9.40 -6.48
C HIS A 52 8.42 9.37 -7.97
N ARG A 53 7.20 8.94 -8.34
CA ARG A 53 6.72 8.91 -9.72
C ARG A 53 5.62 9.97 -9.91
N PRO A 54 5.92 11.13 -10.52
CA PRO A 54 4.97 12.22 -10.74
C PRO A 54 3.88 11.89 -11.75
#